data_AF-A0AAJ6ZJK8-F1
#
_entry.id   AF-A0AAJ6ZJK8-F1
#
_cell.length_a   1.000
_cell.length_b   1.000
_cell.length_c   1.000
_cell.angle_alpha   90.00
_cell.angle_beta   90.00
_cell.angle_gamma   90.00
#
_symmetry.space_group_name_H-M   'P 1'
#
loop_
_entity.id
_entity.type
_entity.pdbx_description
1 polymer ?
#
loop_
_entity_poly.entity_id
_entity_poly.type
_entity_poly.pdbx_seq_one_letter_code
_entity_poly.pdbx_strand_id
1 'polypeptide(L)'
;MFMTGSAALFYLMRLEGDKATRTPLLWLFTPEKVKRKTDNSKTICPHDGDCWKYMLKGSATYFVIGAAVSLAQVILPKITSPLKAMASIRVSHLKLALFFGSYIGIYRSVICYLCQKRRVDSALYALPAGYLAGLSFIFKPSLGFAIASLTGAFKLYSTILYEKKILPENIPLPVILYCLCQGTLFHARFMHPDVCPSYVFKLMKSVSNGTSEQIYSNFLEILKNQN
;
A
#
# COMPACT_ATOMS: atom_id res chain seq x y z
N MET A 1 0.58 11.72 4.14
CA MET A 1 1.47 10.67 3.59
C MET A 1 0.73 9.69 2.67
N PHE A 2 -0.37 9.07 3.09
CA PHE A 2 -1.06 8.07 2.25
C PHE A 2 -1.59 8.63 0.92
N MET A 3 -2.11 9.86 0.89
CA MET A 3 -2.65 10.48 -0.33
C MET A 3 -1.56 10.73 -1.38
N THR A 4 -0.42 11.28 -0.96
CA THR A 4 0.72 11.53 -1.85
C THR A 4 1.37 10.22 -2.28
N GLY A 5 1.50 9.24 -1.38
CA GLY A 5 1.96 7.89 -1.69
C GLY A 5 1.07 7.20 -2.73
N SER A 6 -0.26 7.29 -2.55
CA SER A 6 -1.24 6.75 -3.50
C SER A 6 -1.17 7.42 -4.87
N ALA A 7 -1.05 8.75 -4.91
CA ALA A 7 -0.89 9.50 -6.17
C ALA A 7 0.35 9.05 -6.95
N ALA A 8 1.50 9.01 -6.28
CA ALA A 8 2.76 8.57 -6.88
C ALA A 8 2.67 7.10 -7.33
N LEU A 9 2.12 6.22 -6.49
CA LEU A 9 1.97 4.81 -6.79
C LEU A 9 1.12 4.60 -8.05
N PHE A 10 -0.06 5.22 -8.14
CA PHE A 10 -0.92 5.07 -9.31
C PHE A 10 -0.31 5.64 -10.59
N TYR A 11 0.37 6.77 -10.49
CA TYR A 11 1.07 7.36 -11.62
C TYR A 11 2.17 6.43 -12.16
N LEU A 12 3.02 5.93 -11.27
CA LEU A 12 4.08 4.99 -11.63
C LEU A 12 3.51 3.68 -12.18
N MET A 13 2.43 3.14 -11.61
CA MET A 13 1.77 1.93 -12.12
C MET A 13 1.19 2.12 -13.52
N ARG A 14 0.66 3.31 -13.85
CA ARG A 14 0.20 3.60 -15.22
C ARG A 14 1.35 3.77 -16.20
N LEU A 15 2.49 4.31 -15.78
CA LEU A 15 3.70 4.36 -16.60
C LEU A 15 4.29 2.97 -16.87
N GLU A 16 4.28 2.10 -15.86
CA GLU A 16 4.74 0.71 -15.94
C GLU A 16 3.79 -0.17 -16.78
N GLY A 17 2.53 0.25 -16.95
CA GLY A 17 1.44 -0.55 -17.50
C GLY A 17 1.66 -1.09 -18.92
N ASP A 18 2.60 -0.51 -19.67
CA ASP A 18 2.95 -0.87 -21.05
C ASP A 18 3.99 -2.00 -21.17
N LYS A 19 4.53 -2.50 -20.05
CA LYS A 19 5.55 -3.54 -20.05
C LYS A 19 4.96 -4.96 -20.09
N ALA A 20 5.64 -5.87 -20.78
CA ALA A 20 5.26 -7.28 -20.89
C ALA A 20 5.34 -8.01 -19.54
N THR A 21 6.30 -7.64 -18.68
CA THR A 21 6.47 -8.18 -17.33
C THR A 21 6.34 -7.04 -16.32
N ARG A 22 5.27 -7.07 -15.50
CA ARG A 22 5.09 -6.10 -14.41
C ARG A 22 5.94 -6.47 -13.21
N THR A 23 6.49 -5.47 -12.53
CA THR A 23 7.14 -5.68 -11.24
C THR A 23 6.18 -6.35 -10.25
N PRO A 24 6.60 -7.41 -9.55
CA PRO A 24 5.78 -8.02 -8.52
C PRO A 24 5.62 -7.02 -7.36
N LEU A 25 4.44 -6.39 -7.31
CA LEU A 25 4.07 -5.43 -6.30
C LEU A 25 3.01 -6.06 -5.38
N LEU A 26 3.26 -6.03 -4.07
CA LEU A 26 2.27 -6.42 -3.07
C LEU A 26 1.25 -5.29 -2.88
N TRP A 27 0.50 -4.99 -3.94
CA TRP A 27 -0.58 -4.02 -3.91
C TRP A 27 -1.84 -4.62 -4.55
N LEU A 28 -2.97 -4.48 -3.84
CA LEU A 28 -4.19 -5.23 -4.14
C LEU A 28 -4.88 -4.79 -5.45
N PHE A 29 -4.55 -3.61 -5.97
CA PHE A 29 -5.21 -3.03 -7.14
C PHE A 29 -4.19 -2.59 -8.20
N THR A 30 -4.37 -3.05 -9.44
CA THR A 30 -3.55 -2.60 -10.56
C THR A 30 -4.39 -1.70 -11.46
N PRO A 31 -3.99 -0.45 -11.72
CA PRO A 31 -4.71 0.44 -12.61
C PRO A 31 -4.53 0.00 -14.06
N GLU A 32 -5.42 0.49 -14.91
CA GLU A 32 -5.40 0.18 -16.33
C GLU A 32 -4.27 0.93 -17.04
N LYS A 33 -3.73 0.30 -18.09
CA LYS A 33 -2.69 0.89 -18.93
C LYS A 33 -3.16 2.19 -19.58
N VAL A 34 -2.23 3.06 -19.92
CA VAL A 34 -2.55 4.29 -20.66
C VAL A 34 -2.84 3.93 -22.11
N LYS A 35 -3.95 4.40 -22.63
CA LYS A 35 -4.32 4.16 -24.03
C LYS A 35 -3.41 4.94 -24.96
N ARG A 36 -2.84 4.28 -25.97
CA ARG A 36 -2.02 4.92 -27.01
C ARG A 36 -2.89 5.27 -28.23
N LYS A 37 -2.42 6.23 -29.03
CA LYS A 37 -3.06 6.61 -30.31
C LYS A 37 -3.17 5.45 -31.32
N THR A 38 -2.38 4.39 -31.12
CA THR A 38 -2.35 3.18 -31.95
C THR A 38 -3.39 2.12 -31.55
N ASP A 39 -4.09 2.28 -30.42
CA ASP A 39 -5.17 1.34 -30.02
C ASP A 39 -6.46 1.65 -30.81
N ASN A 40 -6.91 0.68 -31.62
CA ASN A 40 -8.04 0.79 -32.55
C ASN A 40 -9.44 0.96 -31.91
N SER A 41 -9.57 1.14 -30.60
CA SER A 41 -10.90 1.33 -29.98
C SER A 41 -11.38 2.79 -30.09
N LYS A 42 -12.66 3.00 -30.40
CA LYS A 42 -13.27 4.35 -30.52
C LYS A 42 -13.51 5.05 -29.16
N THR A 43 -13.22 4.37 -28.05
CA THR A 43 -13.46 4.86 -26.69
C THR A 43 -12.37 5.81 -26.21
N ILE A 44 -12.74 6.89 -25.53
CA ILE A 44 -11.77 7.89 -25.02
C ILE A 44 -11.14 7.44 -23.70
N CYS A 45 -11.87 6.64 -22.91
CA CYS A 45 -11.43 6.12 -21.62
C CYS A 45 -10.64 4.80 -21.80
N PRO A 46 -9.82 4.40 -20.82
CA PRO A 46 -8.99 3.18 -20.89
C PRO A 46 -9.79 1.86 -20.77
N HIS A 47 -11.12 1.91 -20.80
CA HIS A 47 -12.00 0.76 -20.67
C HIS A 47 -13.01 0.72 -21.82
N ASP A 48 -13.55 -0.47 -22.07
CA ASP A 48 -14.63 -0.67 -23.02
C ASP A 48 -15.99 -0.57 -22.32
N GLY A 49 -16.98 0.01 -22.99
CA GLY A 49 -18.35 0.20 -22.49
C GLY A 49 -18.57 1.45 -21.62
N ASP A 50 -19.67 1.46 -20.88
CA ASP A 50 -20.13 2.62 -20.10
C ASP A 50 -19.24 2.88 -18.88
N CYS A 51 -18.77 4.13 -18.69
CA CYS A 51 -17.94 4.51 -17.54
C CYS A 51 -18.62 4.21 -16.20
N TRP A 52 -19.94 4.35 -16.13
CA TRP A 52 -20.71 4.09 -14.90
C TRP A 52 -20.66 2.61 -14.50
N LYS A 53 -20.94 1.71 -15.46
CA LYS A 53 -20.88 0.26 -15.23
C LYS A 53 -19.46 -0.16 -14.84
N TYR A 54 -18.46 0.41 -15.50
CA TYR A 54 -17.06 0.15 -15.23
C TYR A 54 -16.62 0.57 -13.81
N MET A 55 -17.03 1.76 -13.39
CA MET A 55 -16.79 2.30 -12.06
C MET A 55 -17.46 1.44 -10.98
N LEU A 56 -18.76 1.16 -11.14
CA LEU A 56 -19.52 0.35 -10.19
C LEU A 56 -18.98 -1.09 -10.09
N LYS A 57 -18.64 -1.71 -11.24
CA LYS A 57 -18.02 -3.05 -11.25
C LYS A 57 -16.71 -3.06 -10.49
N GLY A 58 -15.86 -2.04 -10.67
CA GLY A 58 -14.62 -1.90 -9.90
C GLY A 58 -14.87 -1.76 -8.41
N SER A 59 -15.71 -0.80 -8.02
CA SER A 59 -16.03 -0.56 -6.62
C SER A 59 -16.64 -1.80 -5.96
N ALA A 60 -17.59 -2.47 -6.61
CA ALA A 60 -18.27 -3.66 -6.08
C ALA A 60 -17.30 -4.83 -5.88
N THR A 61 -16.45 -5.16 -6.87
CA THR A 61 -15.51 -6.28 -6.75
C THR A 61 -14.59 -6.13 -5.53
N TYR A 62 -14.03 -4.93 -5.35
CA TYR A 62 -13.09 -4.69 -4.26
C TYR A 62 -13.77 -4.45 -2.92
N PHE A 63 -15.00 -3.95 -2.93
CA PHE A 63 -15.85 -3.95 -1.75
C PHE A 63 -16.13 -5.38 -1.28
N VAL A 64 -16.48 -6.30 -2.19
CA VAL A 64 -16.73 -7.72 -1.87
C VAL A 64 -15.47 -8.39 -1.33
N ILE A 65 -14.31 -8.17 -1.96
CA ILE A 65 -13.02 -8.69 -1.46
C ILE A 65 -12.74 -8.15 -0.06
N GLY A 66 -12.91 -6.84 0.15
CA GLY A 66 -12.70 -6.24 1.46
C GLY A 66 -13.71 -6.73 2.51
N ALA A 67 -14.96 -6.97 2.12
CA ALA A 67 -15.98 -7.54 3.00
C ALA A 67 -15.64 -8.98 3.38
N ALA A 68 -15.22 -9.82 2.42
CA ALA A 68 -14.78 -11.19 2.66
C ALA A 68 -13.61 -11.25 3.67
N VAL A 69 -12.59 -10.40 3.49
CA VAL A 69 -11.46 -10.30 4.43
C VAL A 69 -11.93 -9.86 5.82
N SER A 70 -12.83 -8.87 5.88
CA SER A 70 -13.36 -8.37 7.15
C SER A 70 -14.18 -9.42 7.89
N LEU A 71 -14.99 -10.20 7.15
CA LEU A 71 -15.77 -11.30 7.69
C LEU A 71 -14.88 -12.44 8.18
N ALA A 72 -13.85 -12.80 7.40
CA ALA A 72 -12.88 -13.80 7.79
C ALA A 72 -12.20 -13.42 9.12
N GLN A 73 -11.80 -12.16 9.30
CA GLN A 73 -11.21 -11.67 10.55
C GLN A 73 -12.14 -11.81 11.77
N VAL A 74 -13.45 -11.75 11.58
CA VAL A 74 -14.44 -11.88 12.66
C VAL A 74 -14.78 -13.35 12.93
N ILE A 75 -14.85 -14.18 11.88
CA ILE A 75 -15.27 -15.58 11.97
C ILE A 75 -14.12 -16.48 12.42
N LEU A 76 -12.89 -16.26 11.91
CA LEU A 76 -11.70 -17.08 12.24
C LEU A 76 -11.47 -17.27 13.75
N PRO A 77 -11.50 -16.23 14.61
CA PRO A 77 -11.31 -16.43 16.05
C PRO A 77 -12.51 -17.09 16.75
N LYS A 78 -13.68 -17.19 16.09
CA LYS A 78 -14.91 -17.81 16.62
C LYS A 78 -15.42 -18.94 15.73
N ILE A 79 -14.49 -19.74 15.20
CA ILE A 79 -14.79 -20.82 14.24
C ILE A 79 -15.77 -21.87 14.80
N THR A 80 -15.85 -22.01 16.12
CA THR A 80 -16.77 -22.93 16.80
C THR A 80 -18.23 -22.44 16.86
N SER A 81 -18.51 -21.16 16.58
CA SER A 81 -19.89 -20.62 16.57
C SER A 81 -20.11 -19.54 15.50
N PRO A 82 -19.99 -19.89 14.20
CA PRO A 82 -19.99 -18.93 13.10
C PRO A 82 -21.33 -18.16 12.94
N LEU A 83 -22.46 -18.79 13.28
CA LEU A 83 -23.79 -18.17 13.16
C LEU A 83 -23.99 -17.01 14.15
N LYS A 84 -23.48 -17.14 15.39
CA LYS A 84 -23.48 -16.02 16.36
C LYS A 84 -22.46 -14.93 16.00
N ALA A 85 -21.37 -15.31 15.34
CA ALA A 85 -20.37 -14.35 14.85
C ALA A 85 -20.91 -13.49 13.68
N MET A 86 -21.70 -14.08 12.77
CA MET A 86 -22.37 -13.32 11.70
C MET A 86 -23.44 -12.36 12.23
N ALA A 87 -24.21 -12.75 13.24
CA ALA A 87 -25.17 -11.85 13.90
C ALA A 87 -24.51 -10.65 14.60
N SER A 88 -23.21 -10.74 14.91
CA SER A 88 -22.42 -9.68 15.56
C SER A 88 -21.76 -8.71 14.55
N ILE A 89 -22.04 -8.82 13.25
CA ILE A 89 -21.47 -7.94 12.23
C ILE A 89 -21.98 -6.52 12.46
N ARG A 90 -21.05 -5.66 12.89
CA ARG A 90 -21.24 -4.22 13.02
C ARG A 90 -20.62 -3.50 11.81
N VAL A 91 -21.16 -2.33 11.47
CA VAL A 91 -20.62 -1.42 10.45
C VAL A 91 -19.12 -1.13 10.65
N SER A 92 -18.62 -1.17 11.89
CA SER A 92 -17.20 -1.03 12.21
C SER A 92 -16.30 -2.07 11.53
N HIS A 93 -16.79 -3.28 11.27
CA HIS A 93 -16.03 -4.34 10.60
C HIS A 93 -15.99 -4.12 9.08
N LEU A 94 -16.98 -3.43 8.52
CA LEU A 94 -17.05 -3.12 7.08
C LEU A 94 -16.17 -1.92 6.68
N LYS A 95 -15.48 -1.26 7.63
CA LYS A 95 -14.58 -0.13 7.33
C LYS A 95 -13.53 -0.47 6.28
N LEU A 96 -13.03 -1.71 6.24
CA LEU A 96 -12.05 -2.16 5.25
C LEU A 96 -12.68 -2.37 3.86
N ALA A 97 -13.90 -2.94 3.81
CA ALA A 97 -14.67 -3.03 2.57
C ALA A 97 -14.97 -1.65 1.99
N LEU A 98 -15.41 -0.72 2.83
CA LEU A 98 -15.73 0.65 2.47
C LEU A 98 -14.48 1.40 1.98
N PHE A 99 -13.33 1.18 2.64
CA PHE A 99 -12.04 1.71 2.20
C PHE A 99 -11.68 1.25 0.78
N PHE A 100 -11.65 -0.07 0.51
CA PHE A 100 -11.27 -0.56 -0.82
C PHE A 100 -12.28 -0.18 -1.91
N GLY A 101 -13.57 -0.30 -1.62
CA GLY A 101 -14.64 0.06 -2.56
C GLY A 101 -14.62 1.54 -2.94
N SER A 102 -14.47 2.44 -1.96
CA SER A 102 -14.38 3.89 -2.22
C SER A 102 -13.06 4.29 -2.86
N TYR A 103 -11.94 3.68 -2.45
CA TYR A 103 -10.61 3.98 -3.02
C TYR A 103 -10.58 3.77 -4.53
N ILE A 104 -11.06 2.61 -5.00
CA ILE A 104 -11.07 2.28 -6.43
C ILE A 104 -12.21 2.98 -7.16
N GLY A 105 -13.37 3.14 -6.50
CA GLY A 105 -14.49 3.90 -7.03
C GLY A 105 -14.05 5.32 -7.40
N ILE A 106 -13.55 6.08 -6.42
CA ILE A 106 -13.08 7.46 -6.60
C ILE A 106 -11.97 7.54 -7.65
N TYR A 107 -11.00 6.64 -7.61
CA TYR A 107 -9.92 6.60 -8.61
C TYR A 107 -10.48 6.50 -10.03
N ARG A 108 -11.34 5.51 -10.29
CA ARG A 108 -11.94 5.29 -11.61
C ARG A 108 -12.87 6.43 -12.03
N SER A 109 -13.65 6.99 -11.09
CA SER A 109 -14.51 8.15 -11.37
C SER A 109 -13.70 9.34 -11.86
N VAL A 110 -12.61 9.68 -11.17
CA VAL A 110 -11.78 10.84 -11.49
C VAL A 110 -11.04 10.63 -12.81
N ILE A 111 -10.51 9.43 -13.06
CA ILE A 111 -9.89 9.10 -14.36
C ILE A 111 -10.89 9.26 -15.50
N CYS A 112 -12.08 8.63 -15.38
CA CYS A 112 -13.10 8.71 -16.43
C CYS A 112 -13.54 10.17 -16.68
N TYR A 113 -13.75 10.94 -15.61
CA TYR A 113 -14.09 12.36 -15.71
C TYR A 113 -13.02 13.17 -16.43
N LEU A 114 -11.74 12.99 -16.08
CA LEU A 114 -10.62 13.69 -16.71
C LEU A 114 -10.44 13.28 -18.18
N CYS A 115 -10.56 11.99 -18.49
CA CYS A 115 -10.52 11.47 -19.86
C CYS A 115 -11.66 12.04 -20.72
N GLN A 116 -12.89 12.06 -20.20
CA GLN A 116 -14.03 12.63 -20.92
C GLN A 116 -13.88 14.14 -21.16
N LYS A 117 -13.41 14.88 -20.15
CA LYS A 117 -13.24 16.33 -20.23
C LYS A 117 -12.14 16.74 -21.22
N ARG A 118 -11.01 16.03 -21.24
CA ARG A 118 -9.85 16.37 -22.08
C ARG A 118 -9.79 15.57 -23.39
N ARG A 119 -10.69 14.61 -23.59
CA ARG A 119 -10.79 13.74 -24.77
C ARG A 119 -9.49 12.99 -25.13
N VAL A 120 -8.60 12.82 -24.15
CA VAL A 120 -7.30 12.15 -24.27
C VAL A 120 -7.09 11.32 -23.01
N ASP A 121 -6.34 10.21 -23.08
CA ASP A 121 -5.88 9.48 -21.89
C ASP A 121 -4.40 9.81 -21.62
N SER A 122 -4.05 10.02 -20.36
CA SER A 122 -2.70 10.36 -19.92
C SER A 122 -2.40 9.74 -18.55
N ALA A 123 -1.17 9.28 -18.37
CA ALA A 123 -0.67 8.84 -17.07
C ALA A 123 -0.83 9.93 -16.00
N LEU A 124 -0.68 11.20 -16.37
CA LEU A 124 -0.72 12.33 -15.43
C LEU A 124 -2.05 12.46 -14.68
N TYR A 125 -3.16 11.99 -15.26
CA TYR A 125 -4.46 12.01 -14.57
C TYR A 125 -4.51 11.09 -13.35
N ALA A 126 -3.59 10.12 -13.26
CA ALA A 126 -3.44 9.28 -12.09
C ALA A 126 -2.95 10.03 -10.84
N LEU A 127 -2.26 11.17 -11.00
CA LEU A 127 -1.82 11.99 -9.86
C LEU A 127 -3.01 12.57 -9.09
N PRO A 128 -3.89 13.40 -9.69
CA PRO A 128 -5.07 13.92 -8.99
C PRO A 128 -6.06 12.80 -8.63
N ALA A 129 -6.23 11.79 -9.49
CA ALA A 129 -7.11 10.66 -9.19
C ALA A 129 -6.64 9.86 -7.97
N GLY A 130 -5.34 9.57 -7.88
CA GLY A 130 -4.75 8.84 -6.76
C GLY A 130 -4.74 9.65 -5.46
N TYR A 131 -4.53 10.96 -5.55
CA TYR A 131 -4.63 11.85 -4.39
C TYR A 131 -6.05 11.88 -3.82
N LEU A 132 -7.06 12.06 -4.68
CA LEU A 132 -8.47 12.05 -4.28
C LEU A 132 -8.93 10.67 -3.79
N ALA A 133 -8.51 9.59 -4.47
CA ALA A 133 -8.74 8.24 -3.99
C ALA A 133 -8.18 8.05 -2.58
N GLY A 134 -7.01 8.63 -2.30
CA GLY A 134 -6.38 8.67 -0.99
C GLY A 134 -7.26 9.20 0.15
N LEU A 135 -8.28 10.03 -0.12
CA LEU A 135 -9.25 10.48 0.89
C LEU A 135 -10.05 9.33 1.52
N SER A 136 -10.19 8.22 0.80
CA SER A 136 -10.83 6.99 1.31
C SER A 136 -10.18 6.47 2.59
N PHE A 137 -8.93 6.85 2.86
CA PHE A 137 -8.20 6.53 4.08
C PHE A 137 -8.90 6.96 5.37
N ILE A 138 -9.82 7.93 5.31
CA ILE A 138 -10.64 8.35 6.45
C ILE A 138 -11.46 7.17 7.02
N PHE A 139 -11.89 6.21 6.18
CA PHE A 139 -12.67 5.07 6.64
C PHE A 139 -11.86 4.08 7.51
N LYS A 140 -10.59 3.88 7.18
CA LYS A 140 -9.69 2.97 7.89
C LYS A 140 -8.26 3.51 7.89
N PRO A 141 -7.94 4.47 8.76
CA PRO A 141 -6.58 4.96 8.88
C PRO A 141 -5.70 3.86 9.44
N SER A 142 -4.71 3.42 8.67
CA SER A 142 -3.68 2.52 9.16
C SER A 142 -2.30 2.88 8.61
N LEU A 143 -1.31 2.88 9.50
CA LEU A 143 0.07 3.14 9.12
C LEU A 143 0.59 2.11 8.11
N GLY A 144 0.12 0.86 8.22
CA GLY A 144 0.46 -0.22 7.29
C GLY A 144 0.10 0.11 5.84
N PHE A 145 -1.09 0.66 5.58
CA PHE A 145 -1.46 1.09 4.22
C PHE A 145 -0.64 2.29 3.73
N ALA A 146 -0.32 3.23 4.61
CA ALA A 146 0.57 4.36 4.31
C ALA A 146 1.95 3.88 3.85
N ILE A 147 2.58 3.03 4.66
CA ILE A 147 3.89 2.45 4.36
C ILE A 147 3.80 1.60 3.08
N ALA A 148 2.81 0.72 2.95
CA ALA A 148 2.66 -0.13 1.77
C ALA A 148 2.54 0.68 0.47
N SER A 149 1.76 1.76 0.48
CA SER A 149 1.62 2.63 -0.70
C SER A 149 2.94 3.32 -1.06
N LEU A 150 3.68 3.80 -0.05
CA LEU A 150 4.94 4.50 -0.24
C LEU A 150 6.05 3.54 -0.67
N THR A 151 6.19 2.40 -0.01
CA THR A 151 7.14 1.34 -0.36
C THR A 151 6.86 0.82 -1.76
N GLY A 152 5.59 0.67 -2.14
CA GLY A 152 5.23 0.27 -3.50
C GLY A 152 5.65 1.32 -4.54
N ALA A 153 5.42 2.61 -4.26
CA ALA A 153 5.83 3.68 -5.15
C ALA A 153 7.36 3.74 -5.27
N PHE A 154 8.06 3.60 -4.15
CA PHE A 154 9.52 3.59 -4.11
C PHE A 154 10.12 2.40 -4.87
N LYS A 155 9.56 1.19 -4.67
CA LYS A 155 9.98 -0.02 -5.39
C LYS A 155 9.82 0.18 -6.89
N LEU A 156 8.66 0.66 -7.32
CA LEU A 156 8.37 0.88 -8.74
C LEU A 156 9.29 1.96 -9.35
N TYR A 157 9.48 3.06 -8.62
CA TYR A 157 10.41 4.10 -9.01
C TYR A 157 11.83 3.57 -9.17
N SER A 158 12.31 2.76 -8.21
CA SER A 158 13.65 2.17 -8.28
C SER A 158 13.80 1.27 -9.50
N THR A 159 12.80 0.44 -9.81
CA THR A 159 12.85 -0.44 -10.99
C THR A 159 12.90 0.36 -12.28
N ILE A 160 12.07 1.39 -12.43
CA ILE A 160 12.11 2.29 -13.58
C ILE A 160 13.49 2.94 -13.73
N LEU A 161 14.13 3.29 -12.61
CA LEU A 161 15.41 3.99 -12.60
C LEU A 161 16.58 3.07 -13.00
N TYR A 162 16.56 1.79 -12.60
CA TYR A 162 17.49 0.77 -13.10
C TYR A 162 17.31 0.52 -14.60
N GLU A 163 16.07 0.37 -15.06
CA GLU A 163 15.80 0.10 -16.47
C GLU A 163 16.20 1.24 -17.39
N LYS A 164 16.03 2.50 -16.95
CA LYS A 164 16.47 3.67 -17.72
C LYS A 164 18.00 3.84 -17.73
N LYS A 165 18.76 2.91 -17.13
CA LYS A 165 20.22 2.97 -16.96
C LYS A 165 20.71 4.28 -16.32
N ILE A 166 19.84 4.95 -15.56
CA ILE A 166 20.20 6.15 -14.79
C ILE A 166 21.01 5.73 -13.57
N LEU A 167 20.74 4.54 -13.02
CA LEU A 167 21.52 3.92 -11.97
C LEU A 167 22.40 2.79 -12.50
N PRO A 168 23.64 2.65 -11.99
CA PRO A 168 24.45 1.47 -12.27
C PRO A 168 23.78 0.21 -11.72
N GLU A 169 23.78 -0.87 -12.50
CA GLU A 169 23.27 -2.18 -12.10
C GLU A 169 23.98 -2.75 -10.86
N ASN A 170 25.20 -2.28 -10.58
CA ASN A 170 26.03 -2.73 -9.46
C ASN A 170 25.59 -2.20 -8.08
N ILE A 171 24.68 -1.22 -8.00
CA ILE A 171 24.25 -0.67 -6.70
C ILE A 171 22.94 -1.34 -6.29
N PRO A 172 22.90 -2.19 -5.25
CA PRO A 172 21.65 -2.82 -4.79
C PRO A 172 20.87 -1.88 -3.85
N LEU A 173 20.19 -0.87 -4.41
CA LEU A 173 19.40 0.11 -3.65
C LEU A 173 18.38 -0.51 -2.69
N PRO A 174 17.64 -1.58 -3.05
CA PRO A 174 16.70 -2.20 -2.10
C PRO A 174 17.40 -2.74 -0.86
N VAL A 175 18.61 -3.29 -1.02
CA VAL A 175 19.43 -3.81 0.10
C VAL A 175 19.95 -2.66 0.95
N ILE A 176 20.47 -1.60 0.33
CA ILE A 176 20.94 -0.41 1.05
C ILE A 176 19.81 0.22 1.86
N LEU A 177 18.64 0.41 1.24
CA LEU A 177 17.49 0.97 1.93
C LEU A 177 17.03 0.05 3.08
N TYR A 178 17.00 -1.26 2.84
CA TYR A 178 16.69 -2.23 3.89
C TYR A 178 17.67 -2.14 5.06
N CYS A 179 18.98 -2.08 4.79
CA CYS A 179 20.02 -1.93 5.80
C CYS A 179 19.86 -0.61 6.58
N LEU A 180 19.58 0.50 5.90
CA LEU A 180 19.36 1.79 6.56
C LEU A 180 18.11 1.77 7.44
N CYS A 181 16.97 1.29 6.92
CA CYS A 181 15.73 1.18 7.68
C CYS A 181 15.90 0.29 8.92
N GLN A 182 16.55 -0.89 8.78
CA GLN A 182 16.79 -1.75 9.93
C GLN A 182 17.82 -1.19 10.91
N GLY A 183 18.87 -0.54 10.40
CA GLY A 183 19.83 0.18 11.24
C GLY A 183 19.15 1.23 12.11
N THR A 184 18.23 2.02 11.54
CA THR A 184 17.47 3.01 12.30
C THR A 184 16.54 2.39 13.35
N LEU A 185 15.91 1.26 13.05
CA LEU A 185 15.04 0.54 14.01
C LEU A 185 15.85 -0.06 15.17
N PHE A 186 17.04 -0.60 14.89
CA PHE A 186 17.93 -1.10 15.93
C PHE A 186 18.50 0.02 16.78
N HIS A 187 18.93 1.12 16.17
CA HIS A 187 19.33 2.32 16.90
C HIS A 187 18.21 2.84 17.80
N ALA A 188 16.97 2.92 17.27
CA ALA A 188 15.80 3.32 18.04
C ALA A 188 15.52 2.37 19.22
N ARG A 189 15.71 1.05 19.08
CA ARG A 189 15.56 0.11 20.20
C ARG A 189 16.47 0.50 21.38
N PHE A 190 17.74 0.86 21.11
CA PHE A 190 18.70 1.16 22.17
C PHE A 190 18.52 2.57 22.76
N MET A 191 18.33 3.58 21.90
CA MET A 191 18.26 4.99 22.33
C MET A 191 16.87 5.44 22.77
N HIS A 192 15.81 4.92 22.12
CA HIS A 192 14.42 5.30 22.36
C HIS A 192 13.51 4.07 22.38
N PRO A 193 13.62 3.23 23.43
CA PRO A 193 12.85 1.98 23.52
C PRO A 193 11.33 2.22 23.50
N ASP A 194 10.86 3.38 24.00
CA ASP A 194 9.44 3.73 24.13
C ASP A 194 8.71 3.85 22.80
N VAL A 195 9.43 4.20 21.72
CA VAL A 195 8.85 4.38 20.37
C VAL A 195 9.10 3.18 19.46
N CYS A 196 9.90 2.21 19.90
CA CYS A 196 10.32 1.09 19.06
C CYS A 196 9.22 0.00 19.01
N PRO A 197 8.83 -0.49 17.82
CA PRO A 197 7.81 -1.54 17.71
C PRO A 197 8.21 -2.82 18.44
N SER A 198 7.28 -3.42 19.19
CA SER A 198 7.53 -4.63 19.99
C SER A 198 8.01 -5.84 19.17
N TYR A 199 7.74 -5.88 17.87
CA TYR A 199 8.27 -6.90 16.97
C TYR A 199 9.81 -6.86 16.89
N VAL A 200 10.41 -5.67 16.86
CA VAL A 200 11.88 -5.52 16.83
C VAL A 200 12.49 -6.10 18.10
N PHE A 201 11.82 -5.93 19.24
CA PHE A 201 12.26 -6.52 20.50
C PHE A 201 12.31 -8.05 20.43
N LYS A 202 11.22 -8.66 19.97
CA LYS A 202 11.11 -10.12 19.82
C LYS A 202 12.09 -10.68 18.78
N LEU A 203 12.24 -9.99 17.66
CA LEU A 203 13.17 -10.38 16.59
C LEU A 203 14.60 -10.41 17.11
N MET A 204 15.05 -9.31 17.72
CA MET A 204 16.41 -9.25 18.26
C MET A 204 16.62 -10.24 19.40
N LYS A 205 15.65 -10.41 20.30
CA LYS A 205 15.70 -11.46 21.34
C LYS A 205 15.93 -12.83 20.73
N SER A 206 15.16 -13.17 19.69
CA SER A 206 15.24 -14.46 19.01
C SER A 206 16.56 -14.66 18.28
N VAL A 207 17.07 -13.63 17.60
CA VAL A 207 18.33 -13.73 16.84
C VAL A 207 19.55 -13.70 17.76
N SER A 208 19.50 -12.93 18.85
CA SER A 208 20.60 -12.82 19.82
C SER A 208 20.51 -13.85 20.95
N ASN A 209 19.53 -14.75 20.93
CA ASN A 209 19.24 -15.68 22.02
C ASN A 209 19.18 -15.01 23.42
N GLY A 210 18.58 -13.83 23.51
CA GLY A 210 18.46 -13.06 24.76
C GLY A 210 19.69 -12.24 25.20
N THR A 211 20.85 -12.40 24.56
CA THR A 211 22.07 -11.65 24.92
C THR A 211 21.91 -10.14 24.80
N SER A 212 21.14 -9.65 23.81
CA SER A 212 20.88 -8.22 23.65
C SER A 212 20.09 -7.60 24.80
N GLU A 213 19.20 -8.36 25.46
CA GLU A 213 18.52 -7.87 26.67
C GLU A 213 19.46 -7.79 27.86
N GLN A 214 20.32 -8.79 28.04
CA GLN A 214 21.30 -8.82 29.13
C GLN A 214 22.29 -7.65 29.05
N ILE A 215 22.80 -7.35 27.85
CA ILE A 215 23.68 -6.19 27.65
C ILE A 215 22.96 -4.89 28.02
N TYR A 216 21.70 -4.75 27.61
CA TYR A 216 20.90 -3.56 27.90
C TYR A 216 20.62 -3.39 29.40
N SER A 217 20.25 -4.46 30.11
CA SER A 217 20.04 -4.40 31.57
C SER A 217 21.31 -4.04 32.32
N ASN A 218 22.45 -4.65 31.97
CA ASN A 218 23.73 -4.37 32.60
C ASN A 218 24.15 -2.91 32.36
N PHE A 219 23.92 -2.39 31.16
CA PHE A 219 24.20 -0.99 30.84
C PHE A 219 23.34 -0.02 31.67
N LEU A 220 22.05 -0.34 31.85
CA LEU A 220 21.16 0.45 32.71
C LEU A 220 21.57 0.42 34.19
N GLU A 221 22.05 -0.71 34.70
CA GLU A 221 22.57 -0.82 36.08
C GLU A 221 23.82 0.04 36.28
N ILE A 222 24.75 0.05 35.32
CA ILE A 222 25.94 0.89 35.36
C ILE A 222 25.55 2.37 35.42
N LEU A 223 24.60 2.80 34.57
CA LEU A 223 24.12 4.19 34.56
C LEU A 223 23.43 4.58 35.88
N LYS A 224 22.69 3.66 36.50
CA LYS A 224 22.05 3.91 37.80
C LYS A 224 23.06 4.02 38.94
N ASN A 225 24.15 3.27 38.89
CA ASN A 225 25.20 3.30 39.91
C ASN A 225 26.14 4.52 39.79
N GLN A 226 26.08 5.27 38.68
CA GLN A 226 26.84 6.50 38.48
C GLN A 226 26.08 7.78 38.86
N ASN A 227 24.77 7.70 39.09
CA ASN A 227 23.94 8.79 39.63
C ASN A 227 23.72 8.59 41.14
#